data_AF-A0A653DL29-F1
#
_entry.id   AF-A0A653DL29-F1
#
_cell.length_a   1.000
_cell.length_b   1.000
_cell.length_c   1.000
_cell.angle_alpha   90.00
_cell.angle_beta   90.00
_cell.angle_gamma   90.00
#
_symmetry.space_group_name_H-M   'P 1'
#
loop_
_entity.id
_entity.type
_entity.pdbx_description
1 polymer ?
#
loop_
_entity_poly.entity_id
_entity_poly.type
_entity_poly.pdbx_seq_one_letter_code
_entity_poly.pdbx_strand_id
1 'polypeptide(L)'
;DTVPSGDITLRYGDALSITCNLCDNSTAVYGENASSLLYFERNDDLVPKEEIEILNSTSIRLHVQRHPMVKKDMYYCLFNDTRNKKEEKLVCMNTVIVGVPPQNVTDFLCISKNYEDLVCTWTPPENYVNTSYSLSYTLKGRFGSTTVTVRGCAGNGKNQKKCSNEKHKIRKTT
;
A
#
# COMPACT_ATOMS: atom_id res chain seq x y z
N ASP A 1 18.29 -1.56 -10.92
CA ASP A 1 16.81 -1.64 -10.89
C ASP A 1 16.37 -2.34 -9.60
N THR A 2 15.06 -2.50 -9.37
CA THR A 2 14.51 -3.21 -8.19
C THR A 2 13.52 -4.28 -8.56
N VAL A 3 13.54 -5.34 -7.76
CA VAL A 3 12.55 -6.40 -7.78
C VAL A 3 12.01 -6.60 -6.35
N PRO A 4 10.70 -6.41 -6.10
CA PRO A 4 9.70 -5.90 -7.04
C PRO A 4 9.93 -4.42 -7.40
N SER A 5 9.49 -4.01 -8.58
CA SER A 5 9.58 -2.64 -9.04
C SER A 5 8.42 -1.79 -8.51
N GLY A 6 8.68 -0.54 -8.13
CA GLY A 6 7.67 0.43 -7.69
C GLY A 6 7.27 0.30 -6.22
N ASP A 7 6.10 0.84 -5.88
CA ASP A 7 5.60 0.81 -4.50
C ASP A 7 5.12 -0.59 -4.11
N ILE A 8 5.39 -0.97 -2.87
CA ILE A 8 5.15 -2.30 -2.31
C ILE A 8 4.07 -2.18 -1.24
N THR A 9 2.96 -2.90 -1.43
CA THR A 9 1.95 -3.08 -0.38
C THR A 9 2.10 -4.48 0.19
N LEU A 10 2.40 -4.57 1.48
CA LEU A 10 2.63 -5.81 2.19
C LEU A 10 1.52 -6.06 3.22
N ARG A 11 1.14 -7.32 3.38
CA ARG A 11 0.27 -7.72 4.48
C ARG A 11 1.08 -7.82 5.77
N TYR A 12 0.52 -7.33 6.86
CA TYR A 12 1.13 -7.44 8.18
C TYR A 12 1.43 -8.90 8.55
N GLY A 13 2.67 -9.16 8.96
CA GLY A 13 3.18 -10.48 9.29
C GLY A 13 3.92 -11.18 8.15
N ASP A 14 3.75 -10.72 6.90
CA ASP A 14 4.51 -11.24 5.77
C ASP A 14 5.95 -10.68 5.76
N ALA A 15 6.86 -11.42 5.12
CA ALA A 15 8.24 -10.98 4.96
C ALA A 15 8.38 -10.01 3.77
N LEU A 16 9.22 -9.00 3.93
CA LEU A 16 9.61 -8.08 2.86
C LEU A 16 10.93 -8.54 2.24
N SER A 17 10.97 -8.65 0.92
CA SER A 17 12.19 -8.91 0.16
C SER A 17 12.32 -7.87 -0.96
N ILE A 18 13.42 -7.12 -0.98
CA ILE A 18 13.73 -6.15 -2.03
C ILE A 18 15.11 -6.46 -2.58
N THR A 19 15.17 -6.85 -3.85
CA THR A 19 16.43 -7.03 -4.57
C THR A 19 16.78 -5.76 -5.31
N CYS A 20 18.00 -5.28 -5.12
CA CYS A 20 18.60 -4.17 -5.84
C CYS A 20 19.71 -4.70 -6.75
N ASN A 21 19.63 -4.41 -8.05
CA ASN A 21 20.67 -4.77 -9.01
C ASN A 21 21.30 -3.52 -9.62
N LEU A 22 22.63 -3.50 -9.73
CA LEU A 22 23.35 -2.57 -10.58
C LEU A 22 23.23 -3.03 -12.03
N CYS A 23 22.99 -2.08 -12.95
CA CYS A 23 22.88 -2.39 -14.38
C CYS A 23 24.16 -3.06 -14.94
N ASP A 24 23.98 -3.80 -16.03
CA ASP A 24 24.92 -4.80 -16.59
C ASP A 24 26.32 -4.30 -17.00
N ASN A 25 26.62 -3.01 -16.95
CA ASN A 25 27.97 -2.49 -17.22
C ASN A 25 28.75 -2.10 -15.95
N SER A 26 28.24 -2.46 -14.77
CA SER A 26 28.86 -2.09 -13.49
C SER A 26 30.14 -2.87 -13.20
N THR A 27 30.23 -4.15 -13.56
CA THR A 27 31.43 -4.99 -13.32
C THR A 27 32.64 -4.54 -14.15
N ALA A 28 32.43 -4.14 -15.41
CA ALA A 28 33.49 -3.58 -16.26
C ALA A 28 34.06 -2.26 -15.71
N VAL A 29 33.28 -1.58 -14.88
CA VAL A 29 33.53 -0.20 -14.44
C VAL A 29 34.06 -0.18 -13.00
N TYR A 30 33.52 -1.01 -12.11
CA TYR A 30 33.82 -1.03 -10.68
C TYR A 30 34.49 -2.34 -10.20
N GLY A 31 34.71 -3.30 -11.11
CA GLY A 31 35.30 -4.60 -10.80
C GLY A 31 34.29 -5.65 -10.35
N GLU A 32 34.79 -6.84 -10.05
CA GLU A 32 33.97 -8.04 -9.77
C GLU A 32 33.16 -7.99 -8.47
N ASN A 33 33.39 -7.00 -7.60
CA ASN A 33 32.72 -6.89 -6.29
C ASN A 33 31.92 -5.59 -6.13
N ALA A 34 31.30 -5.10 -7.20
CA ALA A 34 30.50 -3.87 -7.18
C ALA A 34 29.34 -3.91 -6.14
N SER A 35 28.80 -5.10 -5.85
CA SER A 35 27.77 -5.30 -4.83
C SER A 35 28.23 -4.98 -3.41
N SER A 36 29.53 -5.04 -3.11
CA SER A 36 30.07 -4.65 -1.80
C SER A 36 29.96 -3.15 -1.51
N LEU A 37 29.71 -2.35 -2.55
CA LEU A 37 29.49 -0.91 -2.47
C LEU A 37 28.00 -0.55 -2.43
N LEU A 38 27.11 -1.55 -2.52
CA LEU A 38 25.67 -1.37 -2.38
C LEU A 38 25.26 -1.49 -0.91
N TYR A 39 24.27 -0.70 -0.54
CA TYR A 39 23.63 -0.74 0.78
C TYR A 39 22.21 -0.20 0.68
N PHE A 40 21.43 -0.48 1.72
CA PHE A 40 20.08 0.06 1.85
C PHE A 40 19.99 1.08 2.98
N GLU A 41 19.17 2.09 2.76
CA GLU A 41 18.67 2.98 3.81
C GLU A 41 17.15 2.86 3.91
N ARG A 42 16.62 2.97 5.13
CA ARG A 42 15.19 3.02 5.43
C ARG A 42 14.90 4.35 6.14
N ASN A 43 14.12 5.22 5.51
CA ASN A 43 13.82 6.56 6.03
C ASN A 43 15.09 7.33 6.48
N ASP A 44 16.13 7.30 5.64
CA ASP A 44 17.43 7.94 5.87
C ASP A 44 18.32 7.26 6.95
N ASP A 45 17.85 6.16 7.56
CA ASP A 45 18.67 5.34 8.46
C ASP A 45 19.29 4.15 7.73
N LEU A 46 20.57 3.91 7.98
CA LEU A 46 21.28 2.75 7.40
C LEU A 46 20.66 1.43 7.88
N VAL A 47 20.33 0.56 6.92
CA VAL A 47 19.82 -0.78 7.23
C VAL A 47 20.96 -1.67 7.75
N PRO A 48 20.74 -2.47 8.82
CA PRO A 48 21.74 -3.40 9.33
C PRO A 48 22.19 -4.42 8.29
N LYS A 49 23.48 -4.77 8.30
CA LYS A 49 24.06 -5.72 7.34
C LYS A 49 23.46 -7.12 7.47
N GLU A 50 22.93 -7.47 8.64
CA GLU A 50 22.30 -8.75 8.92
C GLU A 50 20.98 -8.93 8.15
N GLU A 51 20.35 -7.83 7.73
CA GLU A 51 19.14 -7.83 6.89
C GLU A 51 19.49 -7.78 5.39
N ILE A 52 20.77 -7.73 5.02
CA ILE A 52 21.24 -7.60 3.65
C ILE A 52 22.05 -8.84 3.24
N GLU A 53 21.67 -9.44 2.12
CA GLU A 53 22.35 -10.57 1.52
C GLU A 53 22.98 -10.15 0.18
N ILE A 54 24.26 -10.48 -0.03
CA ILE A 54 24.90 -10.32 -1.34
C ILE A 54 24.50 -11.51 -2.20
N LEU A 55 23.81 -11.25 -3.32
CA LEU A 55 23.37 -12.31 -4.23
C LEU A 55 24.42 -12.66 -5.28
N ASN A 56 25.09 -11.64 -5.83
CA ASN A 56 26.13 -11.77 -6.84
C ASN A 56 27.02 -10.50 -6.87
N SER A 57 27.89 -10.38 -7.88
CA SER A 57 28.82 -9.25 -8.07
C SER A 57 28.17 -7.88 -8.21
N THR A 58 26.89 -7.81 -8.57
CA THR A 58 26.18 -6.55 -8.90
C THR A 58 24.88 -6.36 -8.12
N SER A 59 24.51 -7.32 -7.26
CA SER A 59 23.16 -7.36 -6.69
C SER A 59 23.18 -7.73 -5.20
N ILE A 60 22.36 -7.01 -4.44
CA ILE A 60 22.09 -7.28 -3.02
C ILE A 60 20.58 -7.43 -2.78
N ARG A 61 20.20 -8.14 -1.74
CA ARG A 61 18.82 -8.35 -1.33
C ARG A 61 18.64 -7.93 0.12
N LEU A 62 17.68 -7.03 0.34
CA LEU A 62 17.11 -6.77 1.65
C LEU A 62 16.11 -7.86 2.00
N HIS A 63 16.17 -8.41 3.22
CA HIS A 63 15.20 -9.35 3.74
C HIS A 63 14.78 -8.99 5.17
N VAL A 64 13.51 -8.58 5.34
CA VAL A 64 12.91 -8.28 6.64
C VAL A 64 11.84 -9.31 6.95
N GLN A 65 12.10 -10.19 7.93
CA GLN A 65 11.24 -11.34 8.21
C GLN A 65 9.82 -10.95 8.66
N ARG A 66 9.69 -9.87 9.46
CA ARG A 66 8.41 -9.37 9.96
C ARG A 66 8.43 -7.86 10.03
N HIS A 67 7.89 -7.23 9.00
CA HIS A 67 7.80 -5.78 8.95
C HIS A 67 6.66 -5.26 9.87
N PRO A 68 6.89 -4.22 10.69
CA PRO A 68 5.81 -3.59 11.49
C PRO A 68 4.75 -2.96 10.58
N MET A 69 3.54 -2.73 11.10
CA MET A 69 2.52 -1.96 10.40
C MET A 69 2.99 -0.51 10.24
N VAL A 70 3.04 -0.02 9.01
CA VAL A 70 3.48 1.34 8.70
C VAL A 70 2.63 1.93 7.59
N LYS A 71 2.35 3.23 7.71
CA LYS A 71 1.69 3.99 6.65
C LYS A 71 2.59 4.19 5.43
N LYS A 72 3.88 4.39 5.68
CA LYS A 72 4.88 4.67 4.66
C LYS A 72 6.26 4.47 5.26
N ASP A 73 7.05 3.59 4.65
CA ASP A 73 8.50 3.56 4.77
C ASP A 73 9.14 3.70 3.40
N MET A 74 10.23 4.44 3.30
CA MET A 74 10.98 4.57 2.06
C MET A 74 12.29 3.80 2.17
N TYR A 75 12.48 2.87 1.24
CA TYR A 75 13.70 2.11 1.10
C TYR A 75 14.49 2.62 -0.09
N TYR A 76 15.75 2.96 0.14
CA TYR A 76 16.69 3.43 -0.87
C TYR A 76 17.79 2.41 -1.03
N CYS A 77 18.04 1.98 -2.26
CA CYS A 77 19.30 1.30 -2.55
C CYS A 77 20.28 2.33 -3.10
N LEU A 78 21.43 2.39 -2.44
CA LEU A 78 22.46 3.36 -2.71
C LEU A 78 23.74 2.62 -3.11
N PHE A 79 24.55 3.30 -3.91
CA PHE A 79 25.84 2.82 -4.37
C PHE A 79 26.92 3.85 -4.06
N ASN A 80 27.95 3.44 -3.33
CA ASN A 80 29.07 4.31 -2.99
C ASN A 80 30.10 4.34 -4.14
N ASP A 81 30.10 5.41 -4.94
CA ASP A 81 31.08 5.58 -6.03
C ASP A 81 32.44 6.03 -5.47
N THR A 82 33.34 5.07 -5.30
CA THR A 82 34.70 5.30 -4.80
C THR A 82 35.60 6.02 -5.80
N ARG A 83 35.22 6.13 -7.08
CA ARG A 83 36.05 6.73 -8.15
C ARG A 83 35.74 8.22 -8.35
N ASN A 84 34.49 8.63 -8.14
CA ASN A 84 34.08 10.03 -8.19
C ASN A 84 33.83 10.55 -6.77
N LYS A 85 34.87 11.09 -6.12
CA LYS A 85 34.79 11.91 -4.89
C LYS A 85 33.89 11.38 -3.74
N LYS A 86 33.65 10.07 -3.62
CA LYS A 86 32.72 9.47 -2.63
C LYS A 86 31.30 10.07 -2.72
N GLU A 87 30.79 10.26 -3.93
CA GLU A 87 29.38 10.61 -4.11
C GLU A 87 28.51 9.34 -4.01
N GLU A 88 27.49 9.40 -3.15
CA GLU A 88 26.47 8.36 -3.04
C GLU A 88 25.52 8.49 -4.22
N LYS A 89 25.32 7.38 -4.94
CA LYS A 89 24.43 7.32 -6.09
C LYS A 89 23.18 6.52 -5.75
N LEU A 90 22.02 7.13 -5.96
CA LEU A 90 20.74 6.42 -5.91
C LEU A 90 20.62 5.43 -7.07
N VAL A 91 20.48 4.15 -6.73
CA VAL A 91 20.19 3.09 -7.70
C VAL A 91 18.69 2.99 -7.91
N CYS A 92 17.92 3.00 -6.82
CA CYS A 92 16.49 2.77 -6.84
C CYS A 92 15.84 3.10 -5.48
N MET A 93 14.52 3.26 -5.51
CA MET A 93 13.71 3.65 -4.37
C MET A 93 12.38 2.88 -4.40
N ASN A 94 11.94 2.37 -3.25
CA ASN A 94 10.64 1.72 -3.08
C ASN A 94 9.92 2.34 -1.88
N THR A 95 8.63 2.66 -2.05
CA THR A 95 7.75 2.98 -0.91
C THR A 95 7.07 1.70 -0.42
N VAL A 96 7.18 1.39 0.86
CA VAL A 96 6.53 0.24 1.48
C VAL A 96 5.39 0.69 2.37
N ILE A 97 4.22 0.09 2.19
CA ILE A 97 3.04 0.25 3.04
C ILE A 97 2.69 -1.11 3.61
N VAL A 98 2.53 -1.21 4.93
CA VAL A 98 2.21 -2.47 5.60
C VAL A 98 0.92 -2.32 6.37
N GLY A 99 -0.08 -3.13 6.00
CA GLY A 99 -1.37 -3.12 6.68
C GLY A 99 -2.04 -4.47 6.69
N VAL A 100 -3.30 -4.50 7.11
CA VAL A 100 -4.09 -5.74 7.21
C VAL A 100 -5.12 -5.80 6.08
N PRO A 101 -5.68 -6.98 5.77
CA PRO A 101 -6.85 -7.07 4.90
C PRO A 101 -8.02 -6.23 5.45
N PRO A 102 -8.96 -5.77 4.59
CA PRO A 102 -10.16 -5.07 5.05
C PRO A 102 -10.89 -5.88 6.13
N GLN A 103 -11.19 -5.23 7.25
CA GLN A 103 -11.88 -5.85 8.38
C GLN A 103 -13.37 -5.50 8.35
N ASN A 104 -14.18 -6.30 9.04
CA ASN A 104 -15.61 -6.05 9.18
C ASN A 104 -15.86 -4.75 9.95
N VAL A 105 -16.82 -3.95 9.48
CA VAL A 105 -17.31 -2.77 10.18
C VAL A 105 -18.27 -3.21 11.29
N THR A 106 -18.14 -2.65 12.50
CA THR A 106 -18.89 -3.10 13.69
C THR A 106 -20.04 -2.17 14.06
N ASP A 107 -19.96 -0.89 13.69
CA ASP A 107 -20.92 0.17 14.03
C ASP A 107 -21.70 0.67 12.80
N PHE A 108 -22.06 -0.26 11.92
CA PHE A 108 -22.77 0.05 10.68
C PHE A 108 -24.21 0.46 10.95
N LEU A 109 -24.54 1.71 10.63
CA LEU A 109 -25.87 2.31 10.81
C LEU A 109 -26.38 2.91 9.50
N CYS A 110 -27.64 2.63 9.16
CA CYS A 110 -28.32 3.26 8.03
C CYS A 110 -29.59 3.97 8.49
N ILE A 111 -29.75 5.23 8.08
CA ILE A 111 -30.94 6.04 8.34
C ILE A 111 -31.61 6.30 6.99
N SER A 112 -32.88 5.92 6.88
CA SER A 112 -33.70 6.23 5.72
C SER A 112 -34.68 7.36 6.05
N LYS A 113 -34.66 8.44 5.26
CA LYS A 113 -35.67 9.50 5.34
C LYS A 113 -36.70 9.31 4.23
N ASN A 114 -37.91 8.92 4.62
CA ASN A 114 -39.06 8.75 3.73
C ASN A 114 -38.81 7.81 2.53
N TYR A 115 -37.93 6.82 2.67
CA TYR A 115 -37.44 5.96 1.59
C TYR A 115 -36.70 6.69 0.47
N GLU A 116 -36.52 8.02 0.50
CA GLU A 116 -35.86 8.75 -0.58
C GLU A 116 -34.33 8.77 -0.38
N ASP A 117 -33.92 9.11 0.85
CA ASP A 117 -32.51 9.24 1.21
C ASP A 117 -32.13 8.14 2.19
N LEU A 118 -31.31 7.20 1.73
CA LEU A 118 -30.63 6.19 2.55
C LEU A 118 -29.21 6.67 2.81
N VAL A 119 -28.94 7.06 4.05
CA VAL A 119 -27.61 7.46 4.51
C VAL A 119 -27.07 6.39 5.42
N CYS A 120 -25.98 5.75 5.02
CA CYS A 120 -25.27 4.78 5.85
C CYS A 120 -23.95 5.35 6.34
N THR A 121 -23.65 5.12 7.60
CA THR A 121 -22.46 5.57 8.31
C THR A 121 -21.83 4.45 9.11
N TRP A 122 -20.50 4.45 9.20
CA TRP A 122 -19.72 3.53 10.02
C TRP A 122 -18.34 4.12 10.28
N THR A 123 -17.63 3.56 11.25
CA THR A 123 -16.23 3.88 11.55
C THR A 123 -15.34 2.84 10.87
N PRO A 124 -14.44 3.25 9.94
CA PRO A 124 -13.47 2.34 9.36
C PRO A 124 -12.53 1.80 10.44
N PRO A 125 -12.26 0.49 10.44
CA PRO A 125 -11.20 -0.07 11.25
C PRO A 125 -9.84 0.53 10.84
N GLU A 126 -8.95 0.65 11.80
CA GLU A 126 -7.61 1.17 11.56
C GLU A 126 -6.85 0.29 10.55
N ASN A 127 -6.35 0.92 9.49
CA ASN A 127 -5.55 0.27 8.48
C ASN A 127 -4.73 1.31 7.71
N TYR A 128 -3.49 0.97 7.39
CA TYR A 128 -2.59 1.81 6.61
C TYR A 128 -2.73 1.62 5.11
N VAL A 129 -3.31 0.50 4.69
CA VAL A 129 -3.65 0.24 3.29
C VAL A 129 -4.96 0.95 2.96
N ASN A 130 -4.94 1.76 1.90
CA ASN A 130 -6.10 2.52 1.47
C ASN A 130 -7.26 1.57 1.12
N THR A 131 -8.32 1.61 1.93
CA THR A 131 -9.47 0.71 1.79
C THR A 131 -10.65 1.48 1.20
N SER A 132 -11.15 1.00 0.06
CA SER A 132 -12.35 1.54 -0.57
C SER A 132 -13.60 0.79 -0.09
N TYR A 133 -14.69 1.53 0.11
CA TYR A 133 -15.96 0.97 0.58
C TYR A 133 -17.07 1.23 -0.45
N SER A 134 -17.93 0.24 -0.63
CA SER A 134 -19.17 0.31 -1.39
C SER A 134 -20.35 -0.13 -0.52
N LEU A 135 -21.50 0.49 -0.74
CA LEU A 135 -22.76 0.13 -0.10
C LEU A 135 -23.64 -0.57 -1.13
N SER A 136 -24.08 -1.78 -0.81
CA SER A 136 -25.09 -2.49 -1.59
C SER A 136 -26.33 -2.72 -0.75
N TYR A 137 -27.51 -2.45 -1.31
CA TYR A 137 -28.79 -2.76 -0.66
C TYR A 137 -29.81 -3.27 -1.68
N THR A 138 -30.73 -4.11 -1.22
CA THR A 138 -31.75 -4.73 -2.06
C THR A 138 -33.14 -4.26 -1.63
N LEU A 139 -33.87 -3.68 -2.57
CA LEU A 139 -35.27 -3.31 -2.39
C LEU A 139 -36.14 -4.46 -2.89
N LYS A 140 -36.98 -5.01 -2.02
CA LYS A 140 -37.97 -6.04 -2.39
C LYS A 140 -39.25 -5.33 -2.84
N GLY A 141 -39.58 -5.43 -4.12
CA GLY A 141 -40.81 -4.91 -4.70
C GLY A 141 -41.79 -6.01 -5.08
N ARG A 142 -43.01 -5.61 -5.45
CA ARG A 142 -44.09 -6.51 -5.87
C ARG A 142 -43.77 -7.29 -7.16
N PHE A 143 -42.86 -6.76 -7.99
CA PHE A 143 -42.47 -7.34 -9.28
C PHE A 143 -41.04 -7.92 -9.28
N GLY A 144 -40.43 -8.12 -8.10
CA GLY A 144 -39.07 -8.63 -7.96
C GLY A 144 -38.20 -7.77 -7.07
N SER A 145 -36.95 -8.22 -6.86
CA SER A 145 -35.96 -7.49 -6.07
C SER A 145 -35.00 -6.71 -6.96
N THR A 146 -34.72 -5.46 -6.60
CA THR A 146 -33.69 -4.63 -7.27
C THR A 146 -32.54 -4.37 -6.29
N THR A 147 -31.32 -4.67 -6.72
CA THR A 147 -30.10 -4.36 -5.95
C THR A 147 -29.47 -3.07 -6.47
N VAL A 148 -29.17 -2.15 -5.56
CA VAL A 148 -28.49 -0.89 -5.84
C VAL A 148 -27.13 -0.92 -5.15
N THR A 149 -26.07 -0.57 -5.89
CA THR A 149 -24.70 -0.46 -5.35
C THR A 149 -24.17 0.96 -5.53
N VAL A 150 -23.85 1.61 -4.42
CA VAL A 150 -23.17 2.90 -4.37
C VAL A 150 -21.68 2.66 -4.14
N ARG A 151 -20.83 3.12 -5.07
CA ARG A 151 -19.37 2.98 -4.97
C ARG A 151 -18.73 4.29 -4.47
N GLY A 152 -17.57 4.18 -3.83
CA GLY A 152 -16.73 5.34 -3.50
C GLY A 152 -17.25 6.15 -2.32
N CYS A 153 -17.64 5.49 -1.24
CA CYS A 153 -18.17 6.19 -0.07
C CYS A 153 -17.09 7.05 0.62
N ALA A 154 -17.42 8.32 0.85
CA ALA A 154 -16.48 9.34 1.25
C ALA A 154 -16.32 9.42 2.78
N GLY A 155 -15.19 10.00 3.22
CA GLY A 155 -15.01 10.40 4.63
C GLY A 155 -15.83 11.64 4.95
N ASN A 156 -16.46 11.70 6.12
CA ASN A 156 -17.30 12.83 6.55
C ASN A 156 -16.58 13.83 7.49
N GLY A 157 -15.25 13.74 7.60
CA GLY A 157 -14.44 14.62 8.47
C GLY A 157 -14.36 14.23 9.95
N LYS A 158 -15.03 13.14 10.39
CA LYS A 158 -15.00 12.64 11.79
C LYS A 158 -14.51 11.20 11.91
N ASN A 159 -13.50 10.81 11.14
CA ASN A 159 -13.08 9.39 11.01
C ASN A 159 -14.21 8.42 10.66
N GLN A 160 -15.33 8.92 10.13
CA GLN A 160 -16.48 8.12 9.73
C GLN A 160 -16.61 8.17 8.20
N LYS A 161 -17.11 7.08 7.63
CA LYS A 161 -17.49 7.03 6.21
C LYS A 161 -18.99 7.24 6.08
N LYS A 162 -19.40 7.86 4.98
CA LYS A 162 -20.79 8.11 4.63
C LYS A 162 -21.05 7.67 3.19
N CYS A 163 -22.09 6.89 2.96
CA CYS A 163 -22.70 6.71 1.64
C CYS A 163 -24.09 7.34 1.61
N SER A 164 -24.47 7.90 0.47
CA SER A 164 -25.82 8.39 0.19
C SER A 164 -26.25 7.92 -1.20
N ASN A 165 -27.52 7.54 -1.35
CA ASN A 165 -28.12 7.13 -2.62
C ASN A 165 -28.73 8.31 -3.40
N GLU A 166 -28.35 9.57 -3.13
CA GLU A 166 -28.93 10.81 -3.70
C GLU A 166 -29.16 10.80 -5.24
N LYS A 167 -28.46 9.95 -6.01
CA LYS A 167 -28.63 9.78 -7.47
C LYS A 167 -29.70 8.74 -7.88
N HIS A 168 -30.20 7.95 -6.94
CA HIS A 168 -31.21 6.90 -7.13
C HIS A 168 -32.39 7.16 -6.19
N LYS A 169 -33.21 8.17 -6.52
CA LYS A 169 -34.49 8.40 -5.83
C LYS A 169 -35.31 7.11 -5.87
N ILE A 170 -35.59 6.54 -4.71
CA ILE A 170 -36.48 5.38 -4.60
C ILE A 170 -37.89 5.90 -4.87
N ARG A 171 -38.39 5.66 -6.09
CA ARG A 171 -39.74 6.08 -6.45
C ARG A 171 -40.74 5.22 -5.69
N LYS A 172 -41.60 5.86 -4.90
CA LYS A 172 -42.80 5.26 -4.34
C LYS A 172 -43.84 5.17 -5.47
N THR A 173 -44.22 3.97 -5.86
CA THR A 173 -45.39 3.76 -6.73
C THR A 173 -46.61 3.65 -5.83
N THR A 174 -47.52 4.64 -5.92
CA THR A 174 -48.84 4.62 -5.29
C THR A 174 -49.79 3.76 -6.10
#